data_AF-A0A2A4XKW0-F1
#
_entry.id   AF-A0A2A4XKW0-F1
#
_cell.length_a   1.000
_cell.length_b   1.000
_cell.length_c   1.000
_cell.angle_alpha   90.00
_cell.angle_beta   90.00
_cell.angle_gamma   90.00
#
_symmetry.space_group_name_H-M   'P 1'
#
loop_
_entity.id
_entity.type
_entity.pdbx_description
1 polymer ?
#
loop_
_entity_poly.entity_id
_entity_poly.type
_entity_poly.pdbx_seq_one_letter_code
_entity_poly.pdbx_strand_id
1 'polypeptide(L)'
;CQSCHDGTLAQGKGNNHVQTTADCGLCHTPTGFVPATFDHSAISNNTRCDSCHGVTATGTDAKTNPPHIPTSLDCRSCHTTATFAGGTWTHDSSSTGRCDSCHNNTGGGATPKPTRGHISTNLQCDDCHTTNAWAPTSFNHDPSGNYPGDHRKKLACGACHGNVVTTPFAYPFSQYAPFCAACHKNDFEREGDHIGGKNGSVAQNKDCSGGGRGCHRVSDRNFD
;
A
#
# COMPACT_ATOMS: atom_id res chain seq x y z
N CYS A 1 30.27 28.35 35.05
CA CYS A 1 29.29 27.34 35.51
C CYS A 1 29.95 25.99 35.80
N GLN A 2 30.53 25.29 34.82
CA GLN A 2 31.10 23.93 35.03
C GLN A 2 32.23 23.87 36.07
N SER A 3 33.09 24.90 36.14
CA SER A 3 34.20 24.94 37.12
C SER A 3 33.76 25.03 38.58
N CYS A 4 32.49 25.33 38.85
CA CYS A 4 31.94 25.42 40.20
C CYS A 4 30.83 24.40 40.46
N HIS A 5 30.05 24.05 39.43
CA HIS A 5 28.96 23.06 39.49
C HIS A 5 29.43 21.73 38.90
N ASP A 6 30.48 21.16 39.49
CA ASP A 6 31.15 19.93 39.07
C ASP A 6 30.65 18.68 39.84
N GLY A 7 29.72 18.86 40.78
CA GLY A 7 29.23 17.80 41.68
C GLY A 7 30.09 17.60 42.93
N THR A 8 31.22 18.28 43.07
CA THR A 8 32.07 18.27 44.27
C THR A 8 31.94 19.57 45.06
N LEU A 9 32.10 20.73 44.40
CA LEU A 9 32.01 22.05 45.03
C LEU A 9 30.56 22.52 45.14
N ALA A 10 29.80 22.40 44.05
CA ALA A 10 28.37 22.65 44.01
C ALA A 10 27.68 21.61 43.13
N GLN A 11 26.38 21.43 43.35
CA GLN A 11 25.59 20.48 42.59
C GLN A 11 25.70 20.76 41.08
N GLY A 12 26.18 19.75 40.34
CA GLY A 12 26.25 19.76 38.88
C GLY A 12 24.98 19.20 38.22
N LYS A 13 25.14 18.60 37.04
CA LYS A 13 24.06 17.93 36.31
C LYS A 13 23.57 16.71 37.11
N GLY A 14 22.28 16.67 37.43
CA GLY A 14 21.66 15.51 38.11
C GLY A 14 21.32 14.36 37.15
N ASN A 15 20.88 13.22 37.70
CA ASN A 15 20.57 12.01 36.92
C ASN A 15 19.46 12.20 35.87
N ASN A 16 18.56 13.17 36.07
CA ASN A 16 17.47 13.49 35.15
C ASN A 16 17.83 14.61 34.16
N HIS A 17 19.10 15.02 34.10
CA HIS A 17 19.57 16.03 33.16
C HIS A 17 19.79 15.41 31.78
N VAL A 18 19.39 16.12 30.72
CA VAL A 18 19.66 15.71 29.33
C VAL A 18 21.16 15.51 29.11
N GLN A 19 21.56 14.43 28.45
CA GLN A 19 22.98 14.17 28.19
C GLN A 19 23.49 15.18 27.14
N THR A 20 24.26 16.18 27.58
CA THR A 20 24.80 17.24 26.71
C THR A 20 26.12 17.76 27.24
N THR A 21 27.02 18.15 26.33
CA THR A 21 28.26 18.87 26.62
C THR A 21 28.15 20.37 26.38
N ALA A 22 26.97 20.84 25.95
CA ALA A 22 26.70 22.24 25.67
C ALA A 22 26.88 23.13 26.92
N ASP A 23 27.19 24.42 26.68
CA ASP A 23 27.32 25.40 27.75
C ASP A 23 25.99 25.58 28.52
N CYS A 24 26.07 25.79 29.84
CA CYS A 24 24.92 25.88 30.71
C CYS A 24 23.97 27.03 30.32
N GLY A 25 24.51 28.14 29.81
CA GLY A 25 23.75 29.32 29.42
C GLY A 25 22.81 29.11 28.23
N LEU A 26 22.95 28.00 27.50
CA LEU A 26 22.06 27.66 26.39
C LEU A 26 20.68 27.21 26.86
N CYS A 27 20.59 26.64 28.06
CA CYS A 27 19.31 26.16 28.61
C CYS A 27 18.90 26.91 29.89
N HIS A 28 19.86 27.50 30.60
CA HIS A 28 19.65 28.08 31.92
C HIS A 28 19.97 29.56 31.93
N THR A 29 19.19 30.34 32.69
CA THR A 29 19.53 31.74 32.97
C THR A 29 20.19 31.86 34.34
N PRO A 30 21.21 32.73 34.54
CA PRO A 30 21.86 32.87 35.84
C PRO A 30 20.92 33.34 36.96
N THR A 31 19.87 34.09 36.62
CA THR A 31 18.87 34.63 37.57
C THR A 31 17.66 33.71 37.76
N GLY A 32 17.56 32.63 36.97
CA GLY A 32 16.44 31.69 36.95
C GLY A 32 16.93 30.37 36.36
N PHE A 33 17.78 29.68 37.10
CA PHE A 33 18.50 28.50 36.61
C PHE A 33 17.57 27.28 36.44
N VAL A 34 16.48 27.19 37.20
CA VAL A 34 15.47 26.14 37.07
C VAL A 34 14.08 26.80 37.03
N PRO A 35 13.20 26.45 36.08
CA PRO A 35 13.37 25.44 35.03
C PRO A 35 14.30 25.89 33.92
N ALA A 36 14.93 24.92 33.25
CA ALA A 36 15.64 25.16 32.00
C ALA A 36 14.64 25.37 30.85
N THR A 37 14.95 26.23 29.90
CA THR A 37 14.26 26.26 28.60
C THR A 37 15.08 25.47 27.59
N PHE A 38 14.43 24.58 26.85
CA PHE A 38 15.09 23.80 25.81
C PHE A 38 14.49 24.17 24.45
N ASP A 39 15.35 24.55 23.52
CA ASP A 39 14.98 24.88 22.14
C ASP A 39 15.38 23.74 21.19
N HIS A 40 14.42 23.25 20.42
CA HIS A 40 14.63 22.20 19.43
C HIS A 40 15.26 22.72 18.12
N SER A 41 15.42 24.04 17.95
CA SER A 41 15.99 24.66 16.74
C SER A 41 17.44 24.24 16.45
N ALA A 42 18.20 23.89 17.49
CA ALA A 42 19.58 23.43 17.38
C ALA A 42 19.70 21.91 17.14
N ILE A 43 18.59 21.18 17.13
CA ILE A 43 18.57 19.73 16.90
C ILE A 43 18.48 19.46 15.41
N SER A 44 19.48 18.74 14.89
CA SER A 44 19.47 18.26 13.50
C SER A 44 18.25 17.38 13.23
N ASN A 45 17.65 17.53 12.04
CA ASN A 45 16.58 16.65 11.57
C ASN A 45 17.03 15.17 11.44
N ASN A 46 18.34 14.91 11.42
CA ASN A 46 18.91 13.56 11.43
C ASN A 46 19.06 12.95 12.83
N THR A 47 18.75 13.68 13.89
CA THR A 47 18.69 13.13 15.25
C THR A 47 17.40 12.33 15.40
N ARG A 48 17.48 11.12 15.99
CA ARG A 48 16.26 10.36 16.28
C ARG A 48 15.56 10.95 17.49
N CYS A 49 14.24 11.07 17.45
CA CYS A 49 13.49 11.61 18.59
C CYS A 49 13.47 10.63 19.76
N ASP A 50 13.42 9.33 19.47
CA ASP A 50 13.41 8.25 20.47
C ASP A 50 14.71 8.09 21.27
N SER A 51 15.82 8.74 20.86
CA SER A 51 17.04 8.74 21.67
C SER A 51 16.92 9.59 22.93
N CYS A 52 15.92 10.47 23.01
CA CYS A 52 15.67 11.32 24.16
C CYS A 52 14.25 11.15 24.69
N HIS A 53 13.24 11.21 23.82
CA HIS A 53 11.83 11.11 24.21
C HIS A 53 11.44 9.66 24.51
N GLY A 54 10.89 9.42 25.69
CA GLY A 54 10.63 8.09 26.24
C GLY A 54 11.81 7.48 27.02
N VAL A 55 12.94 8.19 27.09
CA VAL A 55 14.14 7.77 27.85
C VAL A 55 14.47 8.79 28.94
N THR A 56 14.94 9.98 28.53
CA THR A 56 15.31 11.09 29.43
C THR A 56 14.36 12.28 29.34
N ALA A 57 13.48 12.31 28.33
CA ALA A 57 12.47 13.33 28.11
C ALA A 57 11.08 12.68 27.94
N THR A 58 10.01 13.39 28.30
CA THR A 58 8.61 12.98 28.09
C THR A 58 8.16 13.28 26.65
N GLY A 59 6.92 12.96 26.26
CA GLY A 59 6.34 13.38 24.96
C GLY A 59 6.07 12.25 23.95
N THR A 60 6.27 10.98 24.33
CA THR A 60 5.87 9.83 23.50
C THR A 60 4.41 9.42 23.72
N ASP A 61 3.78 9.92 24.77
CA ASP A 61 2.38 9.74 25.15
C ASP A 61 1.41 10.29 24.10
N ALA A 62 1.81 11.34 23.37
CA ALA A 62 1.04 11.86 22.24
C ALA A 62 0.89 10.87 21.07
N LYS A 63 1.71 9.80 21.01
CA LYS A 63 1.53 8.73 19.99
C LYS A 63 0.27 7.88 20.22
N THR A 64 -0.27 7.84 21.43
CA THR A 64 -1.31 6.87 21.80
C THR A 64 -2.70 7.48 22.00
N ASN A 65 -2.90 8.79 21.80
CA ASN A 65 -4.19 9.47 22.06
C ASN A 65 -4.32 10.81 21.28
N PRO A 66 -5.43 11.13 20.56
CA PRO A 66 -5.64 10.77 19.13
C PRO A 66 -6.08 11.95 18.19
N PRO A 67 -6.06 11.75 16.84
CA PRO A 67 -5.71 10.52 16.10
C PRO A 67 -4.31 10.58 15.45
N HIS A 68 -3.39 9.73 15.93
CA HIS A 68 -2.08 9.49 15.34
C HIS A 68 -2.09 8.18 14.54
N ILE A 69 -1.39 8.13 13.41
CA ILE A 69 -1.20 6.91 12.60
C ILE A 69 -0.47 5.84 13.43
N PRO A 70 -0.96 4.57 13.49
CA PRO A 70 -0.21 3.48 14.12
C PRO A 70 1.11 3.26 13.38
N THR A 71 2.25 3.49 14.03
CA THR A 71 3.57 3.35 13.41
C THR A 71 4.65 2.98 14.42
N SER A 72 5.60 2.16 13.98
CA SER A 72 6.85 1.86 14.71
C SER A 72 8.01 2.76 14.28
N LEU A 73 7.79 3.64 13.29
CA LEU A 73 8.81 4.56 12.80
C LEU A 73 9.16 5.62 13.87
N ASP A 74 10.38 6.15 13.78
CA ASP A 74 10.78 7.30 14.59
C ASP A 74 9.99 8.55 14.18
N CYS A 75 9.72 9.45 15.14
CA CYS A 75 8.90 10.64 14.91
C CYS A 75 9.45 11.51 13.76
N ARG A 76 10.78 11.56 13.57
CA ARG A 76 11.42 12.33 12.49
C ARG A 76 11.01 11.91 11.08
N SER A 77 10.41 10.72 10.94
CA SER A 77 9.95 10.21 9.65
C SER A 77 8.72 10.98 9.15
N CYS A 78 7.98 11.63 10.05
CA CYS A 78 6.79 12.42 9.72
C CYS A 78 6.88 13.87 10.21
N HIS A 79 7.61 14.11 11.29
CA HIS A 79 7.68 15.39 11.99
C HIS A 79 9.06 16.01 11.84
N THR A 80 9.09 17.34 11.82
CA THR A 80 10.33 18.09 12.04
C THR A 80 10.20 18.85 13.35
N THR A 81 11.30 19.38 13.88
CA THR A 81 11.26 20.27 15.05
C THR A 81 10.47 21.56 14.78
N ALA A 82 10.39 21.99 13.52
CA ALA A 82 9.60 23.15 13.10
C ALA A 82 8.11 22.83 12.87
N THR A 83 7.81 21.61 12.42
CA THR A 83 6.45 21.15 12.06
C THR A 83 6.05 19.93 12.89
N PHE A 84 6.26 20.00 14.20
CA PHE A 84 5.92 18.88 15.07
C PHE A 84 4.40 18.69 15.15
N ALA A 85 3.66 19.80 15.34
CA ALA A 85 2.21 19.83 15.17
C ALA A 85 1.87 19.85 13.68
N GLY A 86 1.45 18.69 13.15
CA GLY A 86 1.21 18.50 11.72
C GLY A 86 2.37 17.77 11.04
N GLY A 87 2.33 16.45 11.10
CA GLY A 87 3.27 15.60 10.37
C GLY A 87 2.91 15.53 8.89
N THR A 88 3.92 15.45 8.04
CA THR A 88 3.77 15.14 6.61
C THR A 88 4.29 13.75 6.34
N TRP A 89 3.64 13.04 5.43
CA TRP A 89 4.08 11.73 4.99
C TRP A 89 4.20 11.68 3.47
N THR A 90 5.25 11.02 2.99
CA THR A 90 5.46 10.73 1.57
C THR A 90 5.64 9.24 1.37
N HIS A 91 5.10 8.70 0.27
CA HIS A 91 5.35 7.31 -0.09
C HIS A 91 6.77 7.16 -0.66
N ASP A 92 7.69 6.61 0.13
CA ASP A 92 9.08 6.36 -0.23
C ASP A 92 9.57 4.98 0.25
N SER A 93 10.88 4.71 0.23
CA SER A 93 11.44 3.43 0.66
C SER A 93 11.16 3.07 2.13
N SER A 94 10.75 4.02 2.96
CA SER A 94 10.31 3.81 4.34
C SER A 94 8.84 3.42 4.46
N SER A 95 8.06 3.49 3.37
CA SER A 95 6.66 3.06 3.28
C SER A 95 6.51 1.54 3.19
N THR A 96 7.35 0.79 3.92
CA THR A 96 7.38 -0.67 3.89
C THR A 96 6.15 -1.24 4.58
N GLY A 97 5.50 -2.21 3.94
CA GLY A 97 4.38 -2.94 4.52
C GLY A 97 3.17 -2.99 3.60
N ARG A 98 2.04 -3.39 4.18
CA ARG A 98 0.77 -3.56 3.47
C ARG A 98 0.00 -2.25 3.36
N CYS A 99 -0.46 -1.88 2.18
CA CYS A 99 -1.16 -0.61 1.96
C CYS A 99 -2.42 -0.47 2.84
N ASP A 100 -3.14 -1.58 3.02
CA ASP A 100 -4.36 -1.66 3.84
C ASP A 100 -4.11 -1.55 5.35
N SER A 101 -2.84 -1.57 5.80
CA SER A 101 -2.53 -1.29 7.22
C SER A 101 -2.82 0.17 7.60
N CYS A 102 -2.70 1.10 6.65
CA CYS A 102 -2.96 2.53 6.86
C CYS A 102 -4.20 2.99 6.09
N HIS A 103 -4.40 2.51 4.87
CA HIS A 103 -5.56 2.85 4.02
C HIS A 103 -6.75 1.92 4.31
N ASN A 104 -7.28 1.98 5.53
CA ASN A 104 -8.43 1.17 5.97
C ASN A 104 -9.55 2.00 6.60
N ASN A 105 -10.69 1.34 6.79
CA ASN A 105 -11.87 1.92 7.42
C ASN A 105 -11.86 1.87 8.95
N THR A 106 -10.75 1.42 9.57
CA THR A 106 -10.65 1.15 11.02
C THR A 106 -9.66 2.07 11.73
N GLY A 107 -9.37 3.24 11.16
CA GLY A 107 -8.53 4.25 11.81
C GLY A 107 -7.04 4.17 11.50
N GLY A 108 -6.65 3.58 10.36
CA GLY A 108 -5.25 3.56 9.90
C GLY A 108 -4.66 4.92 9.50
N GLY A 109 -5.44 6.00 9.59
CA GLY A 109 -4.96 7.38 9.41
C GLY A 109 -4.88 7.85 7.96
N ALA A 110 -5.17 6.99 6.98
CA ALA A 110 -5.19 7.35 5.56
C ALA A 110 -6.52 6.99 4.88
N THR A 111 -6.79 7.60 3.73
CA THR A 111 -8.04 7.41 2.98
C THR A 111 -8.14 5.96 2.47
N PRO A 112 -9.18 5.20 2.83
CA PRO A 112 -9.35 3.82 2.39
C PRO A 112 -9.72 3.71 0.90
N LYS A 113 -9.71 2.48 0.37
CA LYS A 113 -10.18 2.20 -1.00
C LYS A 113 -11.62 2.70 -1.18
N PRO A 114 -11.96 3.33 -2.33
CA PRO A 114 -13.32 3.79 -2.59
C PRO A 114 -14.34 2.66 -2.57
N THR A 115 -15.53 2.91 -2.04
CA THR A 115 -16.65 1.94 -2.05
C THR A 115 -17.44 1.96 -3.35
N ARG A 116 -17.35 3.04 -4.13
CA ARG A 116 -18.03 3.22 -5.42
C ARG A 116 -17.01 3.44 -6.52
N GLY A 117 -17.22 2.80 -7.67
CA GLY A 117 -16.35 2.94 -8.85
C GLY A 117 -15.02 2.17 -8.76
N HIS A 118 -14.82 1.39 -7.70
CA HIS A 118 -13.68 0.49 -7.53
C HIS A 118 -14.15 -0.96 -7.60
N ILE A 119 -13.37 -1.86 -8.21
CA ILE A 119 -13.67 -3.29 -8.26
C ILE A 119 -13.48 -3.91 -6.86
N SER A 120 -14.38 -4.78 -6.41
CA SER A 120 -14.23 -5.42 -5.11
C SER A 120 -13.05 -6.38 -5.12
N THR A 121 -12.11 -6.22 -4.19
CA THR A 121 -10.91 -7.07 -4.09
C THR A 121 -10.34 -7.04 -2.68
N ASN A 122 -9.69 -8.13 -2.28
CA ASN A 122 -8.87 -8.24 -1.07
C ASN A 122 -7.37 -8.31 -1.38
N LEU A 123 -7.00 -8.18 -2.66
CA LEU A 123 -5.61 -8.05 -3.10
C LEU A 123 -4.95 -6.80 -2.52
N GLN A 124 -3.62 -6.80 -2.49
CA GLN A 124 -2.88 -5.62 -2.06
C GLN A 124 -2.96 -4.53 -3.14
N CYS A 125 -2.86 -3.27 -2.72
CA CYS A 125 -3.09 -2.16 -3.65
C CYS A 125 -1.98 -2.08 -4.72
N ASP A 126 -0.77 -2.48 -4.36
CA ASP A 126 0.41 -2.54 -5.23
C ASP A 126 0.33 -3.63 -6.31
N ASP A 127 -0.62 -4.57 -6.22
CA ASP A 127 -0.94 -5.49 -7.32
C ASP A 127 -1.49 -4.73 -8.55
N CYS A 128 -2.12 -3.56 -8.34
CA CYS A 128 -2.77 -2.78 -9.40
C CYS A 128 -2.29 -1.33 -9.53
N HIS A 129 -1.87 -0.72 -8.43
CA HIS A 129 -1.52 0.68 -8.31
C HIS A 129 -0.02 0.86 -8.06
N THR A 130 0.51 2.02 -8.39
CA THR A 130 1.80 2.47 -7.86
C THR A 130 1.59 3.69 -6.99
N THR A 131 2.55 3.98 -6.12
CA THR A 131 2.53 5.17 -5.26
C THR A 131 2.54 6.47 -6.06
N ASN A 132 3.06 6.45 -7.30
CA ASN A 132 3.17 7.61 -8.18
C ASN A 132 2.02 7.71 -9.22
N ALA A 133 1.33 6.61 -9.49
CA ALA A 133 0.22 6.54 -10.44
C ALA A 133 -0.94 5.74 -9.83
N TRP A 134 -1.66 6.38 -8.91
CA TRP A 134 -2.82 5.77 -8.25
C TRP A 134 -4.02 5.65 -9.21
N ALA A 135 -4.13 6.52 -10.22
CA ALA A 135 -5.08 6.40 -11.32
C ALA A 135 -4.52 7.04 -12.60
N PRO A 136 -4.60 6.37 -13.77
CA PRO A 136 -5.09 5.00 -13.99
C PRO A 136 -4.11 3.93 -13.45
N THR A 137 -4.64 2.74 -13.16
CA THR A 137 -3.87 1.57 -12.72
C THR A 137 -2.82 1.17 -13.76
N SER A 138 -1.63 0.75 -13.34
CA SER A 138 -0.59 0.18 -14.21
C SER A 138 -0.66 -1.34 -14.35
N PHE A 139 -1.75 -1.96 -13.87
CA PHE A 139 -1.93 -3.41 -13.90
C PHE A 139 -1.84 -3.94 -15.34
N ASN A 140 -0.93 -4.89 -15.53
CA ASN A 140 -0.83 -5.69 -16.74
C ASN A 140 -1.06 -7.15 -16.36
N HIS A 141 -2.03 -7.81 -17.00
CA HIS A 141 -2.16 -9.24 -16.87
C HIS A 141 -0.93 -9.88 -17.54
N ASP A 142 -0.29 -10.82 -16.88
CA ASP A 142 0.79 -11.59 -17.50
C ASP A 142 0.25 -12.29 -18.76
N PRO A 143 0.79 -12.03 -19.97
CA PRO A 143 0.38 -12.71 -21.19
C PRO A 143 0.57 -14.23 -21.12
N SER A 144 1.48 -14.72 -20.27
CA SER A 144 1.71 -16.14 -20.02
C SER A 144 0.74 -16.74 -18.99
N GLY A 145 0.03 -15.89 -18.24
CA GLY A 145 -0.85 -16.27 -17.15
C GLY A 145 -2.32 -16.29 -17.56
N ASN A 146 -2.76 -17.28 -18.35
CA ASN A 146 -4.16 -17.60 -18.67
C ASN A 146 -5.09 -16.42 -19.04
N TYR A 147 -4.58 -15.21 -19.29
CA TYR A 147 -5.31 -14.21 -20.03
C TYR A 147 -5.52 -14.85 -21.39
N PRO A 148 -6.77 -15.05 -21.85
CA PRO A 148 -7.00 -15.49 -23.21
C PRO A 148 -6.55 -14.33 -24.10
N GLY A 149 -5.26 -14.35 -24.43
CA GLY A 149 -4.58 -13.36 -25.20
C GLY A 149 -5.03 -13.49 -26.64
N ASP A 150 -5.52 -12.36 -27.16
CA ASP A 150 -6.18 -12.10 -28.46
C ASP A 150 -7.66 -11.66 -28.40
N HIS A 151 -8.18 -11.28 -27.22
CA HIS A 151 -9.30 -10.33 -27.18
C HIS A 151 -8.87 -9.02 -27.84
N ARG A 152 -9.23 -8.81 -29.11
CA ARG A 152 -8.83 -7.62 -29.90
C ARG A 152 -9.41 -6.30 -29.39
N LYS A 153 -10.29 -6.35 -28.38
CA LYS A 153 -10.91 -5.19 -27.74
C LYS A 153 -10.20 -4.84 -26.43
N LYS A 154 -10.03 -3.55 -26.17
CA LYS A 154 -9.62 -3.01 -24.86
C LYS A 154 -10.75 -3.22 -23.85
N LEU A 155 -10.80 -4.41 -23.24
CA LEU A 155 -11.80 -4.77 -22.25
C LEU A 155 -11.50 -4.09 -20.91
N ALA A 156 -12.56 -3.63 -20.22
CA ALA A 156 -12.47 -3.23 -18.82
C ALA A 156 -12.41 -4.49 -17.94
N CYS A 157 -11.84 -4.38 -16.74
CA CYS A 157 -11.68 -5.51 -15.81
C CYS A 157 -13.00 -6.26 -15.57
N GLY A 158 -14.11 -5.52 -15.47
CA GLY A 158 -15.42 -6.09 -15.22
C GLY A 158 -16.00 -6.94 -16.35
N ALA A 159 -15.43 -6.90 -17.56
CA ALA A 159 -15.81 -7.81 -18.63
C ALA A 159 -15.51 -9.28 -18.26
N CYS A 160 -14.44 -9.52 -17.49
CA CYS A 160 -14.06 -10.85 -17.04
C CYS A 160 -14.37 -11.08 -15.56
N HIS A 161 -14.10 -10.07 -14.73
CA HIS A 161 -14.22 -10.15 -13.27
C HIS A 161 -15.59 -9.71 -12.72
N GLY A 162 -16.47 -9.15 -13.57
CA GLY A 162 -17.67 -8.47 -13.09
C GLY A 162 -17.29 -7.35 -12.11
N ASN A 163 -17.82 -7.42 -10.88
CA ASN A 163 -17.50 -6.46 -9.82
C ASN A 163 -16.49 -6.98 -8.79
N VAL A 164 -15.89 -8.17 -8.99
CA VAL A 164 -15.01 -8.80 -7.98
C VAL A 164 -13.76 -9.41 -8.62
N VAL A 165 -12.57 -9.03 -8.16
CA VAL A 165 -11.31 -9.72 -8.50
C VAL A 165 -10.99 -10.74 -7.42
N THR A 166 -10.73 -11.99 -7.82
CA THR A 166 -10.28 -13.07 -6.94
C THR A 166 -9.01 -13.69 -7.49
N THR A 167 -8.17 -14.20 -6.58
CA THR A 167 -7.02 -15.04 -6.92
C THR A 167 -7.15 -16.38 -6.19
N PRO A 168 -7.28 -17.51 -6.91
CA PRO A 168 -7.29 -17.63 -8.37
C PRO A 168 -8.55 -17.02 -9.02
N PHE A 169 -8.47 -16.74 -10.32
CA PHE A 169 -9.62 -16.28 -11.10
C PHE A 169 -10.75 -17.32 -11.07
N ALA A 170 -11.96 -16.88 -10.75
CA ALA A 170 -13.14 -17.72 -10.76
C ALA A 170 -13.76 -17.77 -12.16
N TYR A 171 -13.41 -18.80 -12.93
CA TYR A 171 -14.03 -19.03 -14.23
C TYR A 171 -15.53 -19.31 -14.08
N PRO A 172 -16.39 -18.74 -14.95
CA PRO A 172 -17.82 -19.07 -14.99
C PRO A 172 -18.08 -20.58 -15.11
N PHE A 173 -17.27 -21.28 -15.91
CA PHE A 173 -17.32 -22.73 -16.08
C PHE A 173 -15.96 -23.36 -15.75
N SER A 174 -15.66 -23.52 -14.47
CA SER A 174 -14.37 -24.04 -13.96
C SER A 174 -13.93 -25.38 -14.55
N GLN A 175 -14.86 -26.26 -14.91
CA GLN A 175 -14.57 -27.56 -15.53
C GLN A 175 -13.90 -27.47 -16.92
N TYR A 176 -13.96 -26.30 -17.56
CA TYR A 176 -13.32 -26.05 -18.85
C TYR A 176 -12.12 -25.11 -18.76
N ALA A 177 -11.76 -24.65 -17.56
CA ALA A 177 -10.57 -23.83 -17.37
C ALA A 177 -9.29 -24.60 -17.76
N PRO A 178 -8.27 -23.94 -18.35
CA PRO A 178 -8.19 -22.52 -18.70
C PRO A 178 -8.60 -22.22 -20.16
N PHE A 179 -9.41 -23.09 -20.79
CA PHE A 179 -9.73 -22.97 -22.22
C PHE A 179 -10.87 -22.00 -22.50
N CYS A 180 -11.08 -21.64 -23.77
CA CYS A 180 -12.12 -20.70 -24.23
C CYS A 180 -13.51 -21.04 -23.68
N ALA A 181 -13.87 -22.32 -23.64
CA ALA A 181 -15.15 -22.79 -23.11
C ALA A 181 -15.36 -22.51 -21.61
N ALA A 182 -14.30 -22.17 -20.85
CA ALA A 182 -14.44 -21.74 -19.46
C ALA A 182 -15.26 -20.45 -19.31
N CYS A 183 -15.29 -19.63 -20.36
CA CYS A 183 -16.14 -18.43 -20.48
C CYS A 183 -17.24 -18.62 -21.54
N HIS A 184 -16.91 -19.25 -22.68
CA HIS A 184 -17.75 -19.32 -23.87
C HIS A 184 -18.52 -20.64 -24.04
N LYS A 185 -18.72 -21.43 -22.97
CA LYS A 185 -19.46 -22.71 -23.04
C LYS A 185 -20.80 -22.59 -23.78
N ASN A 186 -21.52 -21.51 -23.52
CA ASN A 186 -22.87 -21.30 -24.05
C ASN A 186 -22.87 -20.78 -25.50
N ASP A 187 -21.72 -20.41 -26.04
CA ASP A 187 -21.55 -19.95 -27.42
C ASP A 187 -21.19 -21.11 -28.36
N PHE A 188 -21.09 -22.34 -27.83
CA PHE A 188 -20.76 -23.53 -28.61
C PHE A 188 -21.92 -23.93 -29.53
N GLU A 189 -21.75 -23.68 -30.82
CA GLU A 189 -22.65 -24.10 -31.87
C GLU A 189 -22.35 -25.53 -32.34
N ARG A 190 -23.38 -26.37 -32.45
CA ARG A 190 -23.20 -27.76 -32.94
C ARG A 190 -23.08 -27.84 -34.47
N GLU A 191 -23.52 -26.79 -35.16
CA GLU A 191 -23.52 -26.74 -36.62
C GLU A 191 -22.17 -26.22 -37.14
N GLY A 192 -21.34 -27.12 -37.65
CA GLY A 192 -20.06 -26.76 -38.28
C GLY A 192 -19.05 -27.92 -38.28
N ASP A 193 -17.80 -27.58 -38.62
CA ASP A 193 -16.67 -28.52 -38.72
C ASP A 193 -16.05 -28.82 -37.34
N HIS A 194 -16.87 -29.05 -36.32
CA HIS A 194 -16.41 -29.37 -34.96
C HIS A 194 -15.95 -30.82 -34.83
N ILE A 195 -15.10 -31.11 -33.83
CA ILE A 195 -14.76 -32.47 -33.44
C ILE A 195 -16.06 -33.18 -33.02
N GLY A 196 -16.42 -34.26 -33.71
CA GLY A 196 -17.66 -35.01 -33.52
C GLY A 196 -18.86 -34.50 -34.34
N GLY A 197 -18.69 -33.49 -35.20
CA GLY A 197 -19.73 -32.93 -36.04
C GLY A 197 -20.97 -32.51 -35.25
N LYS A 198 -22.17 -32.85 -35.76
CA LYS A 198 -23.47 -32.55 -35.10
C LYS A 198 -23.60 -33.14 -33.68
N ASN A 199 -22.82 -34.19 -33.38
CA ASN A 199 -22.81 -34.86 -32.08
C ASN A 199 -21.65 -34.41 -31.19
N GLY A 200 -20.85 -33.43 -31.62
CA GLY A 200 -19.73 -32.90 -30.85
C GLY A 200 -20.16 -32.28 -29.53
N SER A 201 -19.26 -32.31 -28.54
CA SER A 201 -19.48 -31.71 -27.21
C SER A 201 -18.54 -30.52 -26.97
N VAL A 202 -18.95 -29.66 -26.03
CA VAL A 202 -18.10 -28.56 -25.54
C VAL A 202 -16.78 -29.10 -24.98
N ALA A 203 -16.80 -30.25 -24.30
CA ALA A 203 -15.59 -30.84 -23.73
C ALA A 203 -14.55 -31.23 -24.79
N GLN A 204 -15.00 -31.72 -25.95
CA GLN A 204 -14.14 -32.10 -27.08
C GLN A 204 -13.58 -30.89 -27.83
N ASN A 205 -14.27 -29.74 -27.79
CA ASN A 205 -13.93 -28.52 -28.51
C ASN A 205 -13.65 -27.35 -27.56
N LYS A 206 -13.23 -27.64 -26.32
CA LYS A 206 -13.13 -26.65 -25.22
C LYS A 206 -12.13 -25.54 -25.48
N ASP A 207 -11.12 -25.85 -26.28
CA ASP A 207 -9.99 -25.01 -26.71
C ASP A 207 -10.21 -24.41 -28.11
N CYS A 208 -11.37 -24.67 -28.72
CA CYS A 208 -11.70 -24.23 -30.06
C CYS A 208 -10.72 -24.73 -31.15
N SER A 209 -9.99 -25.83 -30.92
CA SER A 209 -8.98 -26.35 -31.85
C SER A 209 -9.53 -27.17 -33.04
N GLY A 210 -10.84 -27.42 -33.08
CA GLY A 210 -11.47 -28.29 -34.08
C GLY A 210 -11.65 -27.63 -35.46
N GLY A 211 -11.17 -28.29 -36.53
CA GLY A 211 -11.69 -28.10 -37.90
C GLY A 211 -11.16 -26.92 -38.73
N GLY A 212 -9.99 -26.36 -38.42
CA GLY A 212 -9.34 -25.33 -39.24
C GLY A 212 -10.03 -23.95 -39.27
N ARG A 213 -11.21 -23.81 -38.64
CA ARG A 213 -11.96 -22.57 -38.42
C ARG A 213 -12.49 -22.50 -36.99
N GLY A 214 -11.59 -22.78 -36.04
CA GLY A 214 -11.86 -22.98 -34.62
C GLY A 214 -12.98 -22.10 -34.08
N CYS A 215 -14.16 -22.70 -33.83
CA CYS A 215 -15.40 -22.19 -33.24
C CYS A 215 -15.96 -20.82 -33.69
N HIS A 216 -15.22 -20.01 -34.43
CA HIS A 216 -15.62 -18.68 -34.89
C HIS A 216 -15.94 -18.75 -36.38
N ARG A 217 -17.18 -18.38 -36.74
CA ARG A 217 -17.46 -18.03 -38.13
C ARG A 217 -16.79 -16.69 -38.43
N VAL A 218 -16.20 -16.58 -39.62
CA VAL A 218 -15.47 -15.43 -40.17
C VAL A 218 -16.28 -14.11 -40.26
N SER A 219 -17.48 -14.07 -39.68
CA SER A 219 -18.43 -12.95 -39.76
C SER A 219 -18.80 -12.35 -38.40
N ASP A 220 -18.19 -12.78 -37.29
CA ASP A 220 -18.46 -12.15 -36.00
C ASP A 220 -17.71 -10.81 -35.90
N ARG A 221 -18.31 -9.77 -36.49
CA ARG A 221 -17.82 -8.37 -36.53
C ARG A 221 -17.56 -7.77 -35.15
N ASN A 222 -17.81 -8.53 -34.08
CA ASN A 222 -17.52 -8.18 -32.70
C ASN A 222 -16.11 -8.63 -32.24
N PHE A 223 -15.38 -9.41 -33.03
CA PHE A 223 -14.03 -9.87 -32.73
C PHE A 223 -12.94 -9.37 -33.70
N ASP A 224 -13.30 -8.66 -34.78
CA ASP A 224 -12.35 -7.93 -35.64
C ASP A 224 -11.98 -6.54 -35.10
#